data_AF-A0A1R3TL93-F1
#
_entry.id   AF-A0A1R3TL93-F1
#
_cell.length_a   1.000
_cell.length_b   1.000
_cell.length_c   1.000
_cell.angle_alpha   90.00
_cell.angle_beta   90.00
_cell.angle_gamma   90.00
#
_symmetry.space_group_name_H-M   'P 1'
#
loop_
_entity.id
_entity.type
_entity.pdbx_description
1 polymer ?
#
loop_
_entity_poly.entity_id
_entity_poly.type
_entity_poly.pdbx_seq_one_letter_code
_entity_poly.pdbx_strand_id
1 'polypeptide(L)'
;MTAEAESETSHGVVVFVCRSCRDEADPNMEPRPGATLAQAAIALGRTEGVEVRSVNCLANCKRGLSAAMRSADGWSYMFGSLTADDAADLMVGARLLATATDGLMPWRGRPDSLKRGLVARIPPLHFTEETS
;
A
#
# COMPACT_ATOMS: atom_id res chain seq x y z
N MET A 1 16.21 -0.19 35.69
CA MET A 1 16.29 -1.32 34.74
C MET A 1 14.89 -1.90 34.59
N THR A 2 14.17 -1.45 33.57
CA THR A 2 13.16 -2.22 32.82
C THR A 2 12.86 -1.37 31.60
N ALA A 3 13.46 -1.76 30.47
CA ALA A 3 13.10 -1.24 29.16
C ALA A 3 11.70 -1.77 28.84
N GLU A 4 10.73 -0.88 28.78
CA GLU A 4 9.41 -1.20 28.25
C GLU A 4 9.57 -1.28 26.73
N ALA A 5 9.31 -2.46 26.20
CA ALA A 5 9.31 -2.74 24.78
C ALA A 5 8.33 -1.77 24.09
N GLU A 6 8.88 -0.77 23.40
CA GLU A 6 8.14 0.02 22.45
C GLU A 6 7.55 -0.96 21.43
N SER A 7 6.23 -1.04 21.42
CA SER A 7 5.54 -1.69 20.31
C SER A 7 5.94 -0.91 19.07
N GLU A 8 6.85 -1.50 18.29
CA GLU A 8 7.38 -1.00 17.04
C GLU A 8 6.29 -1.11 15.95
N THR A 9 5.13 -0.48 16.21
CA THR A 9 4.13 -0.21 15.19
C THR A 9 4.81 0.63 14.12
N SER A 10 4.51 0.36 12.85
CA SER A 10 5.04 1.13 11.73
C SER A 10 4.46 2.55 11.77
N HIS A 11 4.96 3.40 12.67
CA HIS A 11 4.30 4.65 13.05
C HIS A 11 4.31 5.61 11.85
N GLY A 12 3.18 5.69 11.16
CA GLY A 12 2.90 6.69 10.15
C GLY A 12 2.51 6.16 8.77
N VAL A 13 2.70 4.86 8.47
CA VAL A 13 2.29 4.28 7.18
C VAL A 13 0.90 3.66 7.26
N VAL A 14 0.00 4.09 6.37
CA VAL A 14 -1.33 3.50 6.19
C VAL A 14 -1.45 2.94 4.78
N VAL A 15 -1.90 1.69 4.67
CA VAL A 15 -2.23 1.03 3.40
C VAL A 15 -3.72 1.20 3.12
N PHE A 16 -4.07 1.73 1.95
CA PHE A 16 -5.43 1.88 1.47
C PHE A 16 -5.69 0.93 0.30
N VAL A 17 -6.63 -0.01 0.43
CA VAL A 17 -6.98 -0.95 -0.65
C VAL A 17 -8.31 -0.58 -1.29
N CYS A 18 -8.35 -0.50 -2.62
CA CYS A 18 -9.58 -0.21 -3.35
C CYS A 18 -10.51 -1.43 -3.37
N ARG A 19 -11.56 -1.40 -2.53
CA ARG A 19 -12.47 -2.54 -2.38
C ARG A 19 -13.43 -2.74 -3.56
N SER A 20 -13.61 -1.73 -4.41
CA SER A 20 -14.55 -1.81 -5.54
C SER A 20 -13.93 -2.26 -6.86
N CYS A 21 -12.60 -2.46 -6.91
CA CYS A 21 -11.91 -2.97 -8.09
C CYS A 21 -12.55 -4.28 -8.55
N ARG A 22 -12.78 -4.36 -9.87
CA ARG A 22 -13.35 -5.51 -10.56
C ARG A 22 -12.26 -6.24 -11.33
N ASP A 23 -12.53 -7.49 -11.67
CA ASP A 23 -11.73 -8.20 -12.65
C ASP A 23 -11.94 -7.57 -14.04
N GLU A 24 -10.89 -7.55 -14.87
CA GLU A 24 -10.98 -7.01 -16.23
C GLU A 24 -11.67 -7.99 -17.17
N ALA A 25 -11.43 -9.30 -17.01
CA ALA A 25 -12.01 -10.35 -17.84
C ALA A 25 -13.44 -10.69 -17.40
N ASP A 26 -13.74 -10.60 -16.10
CA ASP A 26 -15.09 -10.78 -15.57
C ASP A 26 -15.52 -9.65 -14.61
N PRO A 27 -16.02 -8.52 -15.15
CA PRO A 27 -16.45 -7.38 -14.34
C PRO A 27 -17.58 -7.69 -13.35
N ASN A 28 -18.35 -8.76 -13.57
CA ASN A 28 -19.50 -9.14 -12.73
C ASN A 28 -19.14 -10.20 -11.69
N MET A 29 -17.89 -10.66 -11.65
CA MET A 29 -17.39 -11.59 -10.65
C MET A 29 -17.66 -11.08 -9.23
N GLU A 30 -18.23 -11.97 -8.41
CA GLU A 30 -18.42 -11.75 -6.98
C GLU A 30 -17.87 -12.95 -6.17
N PRO A 31 -17.24 -12.73 -5.00
CA PRO A 31 -16.93 -11.41 -4.44
C PRO A 31 -15.94 -10.65 -5.32
N ARG A 32 -16.09 -9.32 -5.42
CA ARG A 32 -15.16 -8.51 -6.21
C ARG A 32 -13.72 -8.78 -5.78
N PRO A 33 -12.77 -8.96 -6.72
CA PRO A 33 -11.38 -9.22 -6.37
C PRO A 33 -10.76 -8.10 -5.50
N GLY A 34 -11.15 -6.84 -5.71
CA GLY A 34 -10.74 -5.74 -4.83
C GLY A 34 -11.22 -5.89 -3.39
N ALA A 35 -12.42 -6.44 -3.18
CA ALA A 35 -12.95 -6.73 -1.85
C ALA A 35 -12.19 -7.89 -1.20
N THR A 36 -11.87 -8.94 -1.98
CA THR A 36 -11.03 -10.06 -1.52
C THR A 36 -9.64 -9.59 -1.08
N LEU A 37 -8.95 -8.79 -1.91
CA LEU A 37 -7.64 -8.22 -1.56
C LEU A 37 -7.74 -7.34 -0.31
N ALA A 38 -8.76 -6.49 -0.21
CA ALA A 38 -8.93 -5.61 0.95
C ALA A 38 -9.13 -6.41 2.24
N GLN A 39 -9.94 -7.48 2.21
CA GLN A 39 -10.16 -8.34 3.38
C GLN A 39 -8.88 -9.06 3.79
N ALA A 40 -8.15 -9.65 2.83
CA ALA A 40 -6.89 -10.33 3.08
C ALA A 40 -5.84 -9.37 3.67
N ALA A 41 -5.68 -8.18 3.09
CA ALA A 41 -4.74 -7.17 3.57
C ALA A 41 -5.10 -6.66 4.96
N ILE A 42 -6.38 -6.45 5.27
CA ILE A 42 -6.83 -6.05 6.62
C ILE A 42 -6.53 -7.13 7.65
N ALA A 43 -6.82 -8.39 7.33
CA ALA A 43 -6.55 -9.52 8.24
C ALA A 43 -5.04 -9.67 8.51
N LEU A 44 -4.23 -9.59 7.47
CA LEU A 44 -2.78 -9.69 7.59
C LEU A 44 -2.18 -8.48 8.32
N GLY A 45 -2.61 -7.27 8.00
CA GLY A 45 -2.15 -6.04 8.67
C GLY A 45 -2.41 -6.04 10.17
N ARG A 46 -3.55 -6.58 10.63
CA ARG A 46 -3.82 -6.78 12.07
C ARG A 46 -2.82 -7.70 12.75
N THR A 47 -2.39 -8.75 12.04
CA THR A 47 -1.42 -9.73 12.55
C THR A 47 -0.01 -9.14 12.58
N GLU A 48 0.33 -8.32 11.59
CA GLU A 48 1.68 -7.77 11.41
C GLU A 48 1.87 -6.35 11.97
N GLY A 49 0.85 -5.77 12.61
CA GLY A 49 0.92 -4.42 13.19
C GLY A 49 0.98 -3.29 12.14
N VAL A 50 0.46 -3.54 10.92
CA VAL A 50 0.37 -2.56 9.83
C VAL A 50 -1.07 -2.03 9.73
N GLU A 51 -1.22 -0.72 9.69
CA GLU A 51 -2.54 -0.12 9.53
C GLU A 51 -3.03 -0.26 8.07
N VAL A 52 -4.16 -0.97 7.91
CA VAL A 52 -4.79 -1.17 6.60
C VAL A 52 -6.24 -0.71 6.64
N ARG A 53 -6.65 0.07 5.64
CA ARG A 53 -8.01 0.57 5.46
C ARG A 53 -8.51 0.25 4.07
N SER A 54 -9.78 -0.10 3.94
CA SER A 54 -10.43 -0.15 2.63
C SER A 54 -10.91 1.23 2.21
N VAL A 55 -10.78 1.56 0.93
CA VAL A 55 -11.41 2.73 0.30
C VAL A 55 -12.37 2.30 -0.79
N ASN A 56 -13.37 3.15 -1.07
CA ASN A 56 -14.34 2.84 -2.12
C ASN A 56 -13.69 2.80 -3.50
N CYS A 57 -12.91 3.80 -3.89
CA CYS A 57 -12.29 3.87 -5.22
C CYS A 57 -10.98 4.67 -5.18
N LEU A 58 -9.99 4.24 -5.97
CA LEU A 58 -8.74 4.98 -6.25
C LEU A 58 -8.68 5.49 -7.70
N ALA A 59 -9.80 5.42 -8.44
CA ALA A 59 -9.93 5.89 -9.84
C ALA A 59 -8.91 5.31 -10.84
N ASN A 60 -8.38 4.12 -10.59
CA ASN A 60 -7.37 3.46 -11.44
C ASN A 60 -7.86 2.11 -11.96
N CYS A 61 -9.14 2.02 -12.36
CA CYS A 61 -9.77 0.77 -12.75
C CYS A 61 -9.03 0.05 -13.89
N LYS A 62 -8.46 0.79 -14.85
CA LYS A 62 -7.68 0.22 -15.98
C LYS A 62 -6.42 -0.54 -15.54
N ARG A 63 -5.88 -0.23 -14.35
CA ARG A 63 -4.74 -0.93 -13.75
C ARG A 63 -5.13 -1.46 -12.37
N GLY A 64 -6.36 -1.96 -12.23
CA GLY A 64 -6.77 -2.72 -11.04
C GLY A 64 -6.01 -4.05 -10.92
N LEU A 65 -5.95 -4.69 -9.76
CA LEU A 65 -6.40 -4.17 -8.45
C LEU A 65 -5.44 -3.09 -7.96
N SER A 66 -5.93 -2.17 -7.12
CA SER A 66 -5.15 -1.00 -6.71
C SER A 66 -5.11 -0.81 -5.21
N ALA A 67 -3.95 -0.38 -4.74
CA ALA A 67 -3.71 0.03 -3.37
C ALA A 67 -2.82 1.27 -3.33
N ALA A 68 -2.94 2.06 -2.27
CA ALA A 68 -2.07 3.18 -1.98
C ALA A 68 -1.39 3.01 -0.62
N MET A 69 -0.18 3.51 -0.47
CA MET A 69 0.53 3.59 0.79
C MET A 69 0.88 5.04 1.06
N ARG A 70 0.55 5.52 2.26
CA ARG A 70 0.80 6.90 2.67
C ARG A 70 1.55 6.89 3.98
N SER A 71 2.75 7.46 3.99
CA SER A 71 3.45 7.89 5.21
C SER A 71 2.95 9.25 5.70
N ALA A 72 3.09 9.55 7.00
CA ALA A 72 2.68 10.83 7.57
C ALA A 72 3.36 12.05 6.90
N ASP A 73 4.69 12.02 6.82
CA ASP A 73 5.49 13.18 6.35
C ASP A 73 6.33 12.88 5.10
N GLY A 74 6.23 11.66 4.56
CA GLY A 74 7.01 11.20 3.40
C GLY A 74 6.19 11.03 2.12
N TRP A 75 6.77 10.30 1.17
CA TRP A 75 6.16 10.05 -0.13
C TRP A 75 4.98 9.08 -0.04
N SER A 76 3.96 9.36 -0.84
CA SER A 76 2.84 8.43 -1.04
C SER A 76 3.03 7.64 -2.33
N TYR A 77 2.58 6.39 -2.32
CA TYR A 77 2.71 5.48 -3.45
C TYR A 77 1.34 4.95 -3.82
N MET A 78 1.11 4.82 -5.12
CA MET A 78 -0.07 4.15 -5.65
C MET A 78 0.39 3.01 -6.55
N PHE A 79 -0.18 1.84 -6.31
CA PHE A 79 0.08 0.61 -7.04
C PHE A 79 -1.18 0.14 -7.76
N GLY A 80 -0.95 -0.50 -8.90
CA GLY A 80 -1.95 -1.12 -9.76
C GLY A 80 -1.45 -2.46 -10.27
N SER A 81 -2.28 -3.15 -11.05
CA SER A 81 -2.01 -4.50 -11.56
C SER A 81 -1.70 -5.51 -10.44
N LEU A 82 -2.27 -5.25 -9.26
CA LEU A 82 -2.23 -6.20 -8.14
C LEU A 82 -3.25 -7.31 -8.37
N THR A 83 -3.01 -8.45 -7.74
CA THR A 83 -3.89 -9.61 -7.68
C THR A 83 -4.53 -9.73 -6.29
N ALA A 84 -5.49 -10.65 -6.12
CA ALA A 84 -6.10 -10.92 -4.82
C ALA A 84 -5.10 -11.49 -3.80
N ASP A 85 -3.98 -12.07 -4.27
CA ASP A 85 -2.97 -12.75 -3.44
C ASP A 85 -1.83 -11.81 -2.98
N ASP A 86 -1.79 -10.58 -3.49
CA ASP A 86 -0.70 -9.62 -3.22
C ASP A 86 -0.80 -8.94 -1.83
N ALA A 87 -1.65 -9.43 -0.93
CA ALA A 87 -1.79 -8.88 0.42
C ALA A 87 -0.46 -8.87 1.20
N ALA A 88 0.33 -9.95 1.09
CA ALA A 88 1.64 -10.04 1.73
C ALA A 88 2.64 -9.02 1.15
N ASP A 89 2.61 -8.83 -0.17
CA ASP A 89 3.46 -7.86 -0.85
C ASP A 89 3.15 -6.43 -0.40
N LEU A 90 1.87 -6.11 -0.16
CA LEU A 90 1.47 -4.83 0.42
C LEU A 90 2.07 -4.62 1.82
N MET A 91 2.15 -5.67 2.65
CA MET A 91 2.74 -5.56 3.98
C MET A 91 4.25 -5.36 3.92
N VAL A 92 4.93 -6.05 3.00
CA VAL A 92 6.36 -5.83 2.73
C VAL A 92 6.59 -4.38 2.30
N GLY A 93 5.80 -3.86 1.36
CA GLY A 93 5.89 -2.46 0.93
C GLY A 93 5.65 -1.48 2.08
N ALA A 94 4.65 -1.72 2.93
CA ALA A 94 4.36 -0.88 4.08
C ALA A 94 5.55 -0.80 5.06
N ARG A 95 6.17 -1.94 5.38
CA ARG A 95 7.38 -1.99 6.22
C ARG A 95 8.54 -1.25 5.58
N LEU A 96 8.81 -1.48 4.30
CA LEU A 96 9.89 -0.80 3.57
C LEU A 96 9.72 0.72 3.62
N LEU A 97 8.50 1.23 3.46
CA LEU A 97 8.21 2.66 3.55
C LEU A 97 8.34 3.16 4.99
N ALA A 98 7.89 2.40 5.98
CA ALA A 98 7.97 2.79 7.39
C ALA A 98 9.42 2.90 7.89
N THR A 99 10.33 2.09 7.36
CA THR A 99 11.76 2.13 7.69
C THR A 99 12.57 3.06 6.79
N ALA A 100 11.94 3.77 5.86
CA ALA A 100 12.64 4.64 4.92
C ALA A 100 13.07 5.96 5.60
N THR A 101 14.37 6.15 5.77
CA THR A 101 14.94 7.31 6.47
C THR A 101 14.77 8.64 5.72
N ASP A 102 14.66 8.58 4.39
CA ASP A 102 14.42 9.73 3.50
C ASP A 102 12.93 9.86 3.11
N GLY A 103 12.05 9.05 3.72
CA GLY A 103 10.63 9.00 3.39
C GLY A 103 10.33 8.43 1.99
N LEU A 104 11.33 7.90 1.28
CA LEU A 104 11.20 7.25 -0.02
C LEU A 104 11.32 5.74 0.16
N MET A 105 10.29 4.99 -0.23
CA MET A 105 10.37 3.53 -0.22
C MET A 105 11.61 3.07 -1.01
N PRO A 106 12.51 2.27 -0.44
CA PRO A 106 13.71 1.81 -1.14
C PRO A 106 13.33 0.93 -2.32
N TRP A 107 14.11 0.94 -3.41
CA TRP A 107 13.88 0.04 -4.55
C TRP A 107 14.25 -1.42 -4.21
N ARG A 108 15.35 -1.59 -3.48
CA ARG A 108 15.81 -2.91 -3.01
C ARG A 108 14.80 -3.47 -2.00
N GLY A 109 14.48 -4.75 -2.13
CA GLY A 109 13.52 -5.43 -1.24
C GLY A 109 12.07 -5.30 -1.67
N ARG A 110 11.73 -4.41 -2.62
CA ARG A 110 10.35 -4.34 -3.14
C ARG A 110 9.96 -5.66 -3.81
N PRO A 111 8.79 -6.21 -3.48
CA PRO A 111 8.20 -7.29 -4.22
C PRO A 111 7.99 -6.91 -5.69
N ASP A 112 7.94 -7.92 -6.53
CA ASP A 112 7.85 -7.76 -7.98
C ASP A 112 6.52 -7.12 -8.41
N SER A 113 5.42 -7.41 -7.69
CA SER A 113 4.12 -6.74 -7.85
C SER A 113 4.24 -5.22 -7.66
N LEU A 114 4.99 -4.76 -6.64
CA LEU A 114 5.17 -3.33 -6.35
C LEU A 114 6.19 -2.64 -7.26
N LYS A 115 7.16 -3.38 -7.81
CA LYS A 115 8.08 -2.84 -8.82
C LYS A 115 7.38 -2.57 -10.14
N ARG A 116 6.64 -3.55 -10.66
CA ARG A 116 5.94 -3.47 -11.95
C ARG A 116 4.63 -2.68 -11.85
N GLY A 117 3.99 -2.75 -10.69
CA GLY A 117 2.70 -2.15 -10.41
C GLY A 117 2.73 -0.68 -10.03
N LEU A 118 3.89 -0.01 -9.97
CA LEU A 118 3.93 1.42 -9.61
C LEU A 118 3.12 2.26 -10.62
N VAL A 119 2.13 2.98 -10.11
CA VAL A 119 1.26 3.88 -10.87
C VAL A 119 1.70 5.32 -10.67
N ALA A 120 1.90 5.72 -9.42
CA ALA A 120 2.31 7.06 -9.06
C ALA A 120 3.16 7.05 -7.79
N ARG A 121 4.06 8.03 -7.72
CA ARG A 121 4.77 8.42 -6.51
C ARG A 121 4.50 9.91 -6.29
N ILE A 122 3.89 10.24 -5.17
CA ILE A 122 3.30 11.55 -4.88
C ILE A 122 4.11 12.20 -3.75
N PRO A 123 4.63 13.42 -3.94
CA PRO A 123 5.45 14.08 -2.93
C PRO A 123 4.64 14.47 -1.67
N PRO A 124 5.32 14.67 -0.53
CA PRO A 124 4.66 15.18 0.68
C PRO A 124 4.14 16.61 0.49
N LEU A 125 3.19 17.03 1.33
CA LEU A 125 2.44 18.29 1.16
C LEU A 125 3.32 19.56 1.07
N HIS A 126 4.45 19.57 1.77
CA HIS A 126 5.38 20.70 1.82
C HIS A 126 6.65 20.46 0.99
N PHE A 127 6.60 19.53 0.04
CA PHE A 127 7.71 19.28 -0.87
C PHE A 127 7.85 20.43 -1.87
N THR A 128 9.04 21.02 -1.91
CA THR A 128 9.42 21.99 -2.94
C THR A 128 10.48 21.30 -3.81
N GLU A 129 10.14 21.05 -5.07
CA GLU A 129 11.12 20.60 -6.04
C GLU A 129 11.96 21.81 -6.48
N GLU A 130 13.27 21.77 -6.25
CA GLU A 130 14.16 22.78 -6.82
C GLU A 130 14.23 22.55 -8.33
N THR A 131 13.80 23.56 -9.08
CA THR A 131 13.99 23.65 -10.53
C THR A 131 15.48 23.45 -10.83
N SER A 132 15.82 22.36 -11.53
CA SER A 132 17.09 22.28 -12.27
C SER A 132 17.03 23.16 -13.51
#